data_AF-A0A0Q5KZX2-F1
#
_entry.id   AF-A0A0Q5KZX2-F1
#
_cell.length_a   1.000
_cell.length_b   1.000
_cell.length_c   1.000
_cell.angle_alpha   90.00
_cell.angle_beta   90.00
_cell.angle_gamma   90.00
#
_symmetry.space_group_name_H-M   'P 1'
#
loop_
_entity.id
_entity.type
_entity.pdbx_description
1 polymer ?
#
loop_
_entity_poly.entity_id
_entity_poly.type
_entity_poly.pdbx_seq_one_letter_code
_entity_poly.pdbx_strand_id
1 'polypeptide(L)'
;MATTYTDAPRGEGWYHVALGVGAGIFIASQGLPQPWALLVAVAFILVMPAFIAWWRRTHGWWVSGYTGGATRWVTALMVVALVATGFWSYLSADIWSSIAAGLTACLAVTASGFVWMRVWRHRLRTQEAM
;
A
#
# COMPACT_ATOMS: atom_id res chain seq x y z
N MET A 1 27.95 3.09 1.08
CA MET A 1 27.01 2.00 0.68
C MET A 1 25.59 2.56 0.47
N ALA A 2 25.45 3.76 -0.14
CA ALA A 2 24.20 4.52 -0.24
C ALA A 2 23.70 4.72 -1.69
N THR A 3 24.55 4.44 -2.67
CA THR A 3 24.28 4.67 -4.10
C THR A 3 23.13 3.82 -4.66
N THR A 4 22.84 2.64 -4.09
CA THR A 4 21.76 1.77 -4.57
C THR A 4 20.34 2.31 -4.36
N TYR A 5 20.12 3.22 -3.40
CA TYR A 5 18.77 3.71 -3.08
C TYR A 5 18.35 4.92 -3.90
N THR A 6 19.31 5.75 -4.31
CA THR A 6 19.08 7.00 -5.05
C THR A 6 18.94 6.79 -6.55
N ASP A 7 19.53 5.70 -7.07
CA ASP A 7 19.53 5.33 -8.49
C ASP A 7 18.38 4.38 -8.89
N ALA A 8 17.41 4.14 -8.00
CA ALA A 8 16.25 3.30 -8.27
C ALA A 8 15.53 3.69 -9.58
N PRO A 9 15.29 2.75 -10.51
CA PRO A 9 14.74 3.04 -11.82
C PRO A 9 13.40 3.79 -11.73
N ARG A 10 13.30 4.92 -12.43
CA ARG A 10 12.03 5.66 -12.57
C ARG A 10 11.01 4.77 -13.28
N GLY A 11 9.86 4.51 -12.66
CA GLY A 11 8.80 3.67 -13.24
C GLY A 11 7.93 2.89 -12.24
N GLU A 12 8.26 2.92 -10.95
CA GLU A 12 7.52 2.22 -9.87
C GLU A 12 6.08 2.69 -9.62
N GLY A 13 5.57 3.66 -10.38
CA GLY A 13 4.19 4.16 -10.22
C GLY A 13 3.15 3.06 -10.43
N TRP A 14 3.40 2.13 -11.35
CA TRP A 14 2.51 0.99 -11.56
C TRP A 14 2.41 0.12 -10.31
N TYR A 15 3.50 -0.02 -9.54
CA TYR A 15 3.55 -0.85 -8.33
C TYR A 15 2.63 -0.27 -7.24
N HIS A 16 2.69 1.06 -7.05
CA HIS A 16 1.80 1.73 -6.10
C HIS A 16 0.32 1.65 -6.52
N VAL A 17 0.04 1.80 -7.82
CA VAL A 17 -1.31 1.65 -8.36
C VAL A 17 -1.80 0.22 -8.21
N ALA A 18 -0.99 -0.79 -8.54
CA ALA A 18 -1.38 -2.19 -8.43
C ALA A 18 -1.60 -2.63 -6.97
N LEU A 19 -0.77 -2.15 -6.03
CA LEU A 19 -1.03 -2.33 -4.61
C LEU A 19 -2.33 -1.64 -4.17
N GLY A 20 -2.58 -0.42 -4.64
CA GLY A 20 -3.82 0.30 -4.37
C GLY A 20 -5.04 -0.45 -4.86
N VAL A 21 -5.02 -0.92 -6.11
CA VAL A 21 -6.10 -1.73 -6.70
C VAL A 21 -6.31 -3.00 -5.89
N GLY A 22 -5.25 -3.72 -5.54
CA GLY A 22 -5.34 -4.93 -4.71
C GLY A 22 -5.97 -4.65 -3.35
N ALA A 23 -5.53 -3.58 -2.67
CA ALA A 23 -6.11 -3.16 -1.40
C ALA A 23 -7.58 -2.74 -1.54
N GLY A 24 -7.93 -2.02 -2.61
CA GLY A 24 -9.30 -1.62 -2.89
C GLY A 24 -10.23 -2.80 -3.13
N ILE A 25 -9.78 -3.81 -3.90
CA ILE A 25 -10.52 -5.06 -4.11
C ILE A 25 -10.70 -5.80 -2.78
N PHE A 26 -9.64 -5.91 -2.00
CA PHE A 26 -9.70 -6.56 -0.68
C PHE A 26 -10.71 -5.87 0.24
N ILE A 27 -10.70 -4.54 0.30
CA ILE A 27 -11.64 -3.77 1.13
C ILE A 27 -13.07 -3.91 0.60
N ALA A 28 -13.30 -3.72 -0.71
CA ALA A 28 -14.64 -3.87 -1.30
C ALA A 28 -15.24 -5.27 -1.09
N SER A 29 -14.39 -6.31 -1.05
CA SER A 29 -14.84 -7.68 -0.81
C SER A 29 -15.34 -7.93 0.61
N GLN A 30 -15.06 -7.05 1.59
CA GLN A 30 -15.47 -7.26 2.98
C GLN A 30 -16.99 -7.18 3.17
N GLY A 31 -17.72 -6.58 2.22
CA GLY A 31 -19.19 -6.61 2.21
C GLY A 31 -19.80 -7.84 1.53
N LEU A 32 -19.00 -8.74 0.97
CA LEU A 32 -19.51 -9.96 0.33
C LEU A 32 -19.90 -11.01 1.37
N PRO A 33 -20.91 -11.86 1.08
CA PRO A 33 -21.22 -12.99 1.94
C PRO A 33 -20.06 -14.00 1.96
N GLN A 34 -19.92 -14.72 3.07
CA GLN A 34 -18.96 -15.80 3.16
C GLN A 34 -19.35 -16.95 2.21
N PRO A 35 -18.39 -17.61 1.54
CA PRO A 35 -16.94 -17.55 1.79
C PRO A 35 -16.15 -16.55 0.90
N TRP A 36 -16.83 -15.73 0.10
CA TRP A 36 -16.17 -14.93 -0.94
C TRP A 36 -15.19 -13.90 -0.37
N ALA A 37 -15.58 -13.20 0.70
CA ALA A 37 -14.71 -12.26 1.40
C ALA A 37 -13.42 -12.93 1.91
N LEU A 38 -13.53 -14.15 2.46
CA LEU A 38 -12.39 -14.93 2.93
C LEU A 38 -11.47 -15.34 1.78
N LEU A 39 -12.02 -15.79 0.65
CA LEU A 39 -11.22 -16.18 -0.51
C LEU A 39 -10.41 -15.00 -1.07
N VAL A 40 -11.01 -13.81 -1.14
CA VAL A 40 -10.30 -12.60 -1.57
C VAL A 40 -9.21 -12.21 -0.56
N ALA A 41 -9.48 -12.33 0.74
CA ALA A 41 -8.48 -12.10 1.79
C ALA A 41 -7.26 -13.00 1.64
N VAL A 42 -7.49 -14.30 1.46
CA VAL A 42 -6.43 -15.29 1.25
C VAL A 42 -5.66 -14.98 -0.03
N ALA A 43 -6.34 -14.69 -1.14
CA ALA A 43 -5.70 -14.34 -2.40
C ALA A 43 -4.82 -13.08 -2.26
N PHE A 44 -5.30 -12.05 -1.57
CA PHE A 44 -4.55 -10.81 -1.33
C PHE A 44 -3.26 -11.08 -0.53
N ILE A 45 -3.35 -11.86 0.55
CA ILE A 45 -2.18 -12.24 1.36
C ILE A 45 -1.16 -13.02 0.53
N LEU A 46 -1.61 -13.96 -0.31
CA LEU A 46 -0.74 -14.78 -1.16
C LEU A 46 -0.03 -13.99 -2.27
N VAL A 47 -0.61 -12.87 -2.71
CA VAL A 47 0.00 -11.99 -3.72
C VAL A 47 1.10 -11.11 -3.14
N MET A 48 1.06 -10.77 -1.85
CA MET A 48 2.04 -9.88 -1.22
C MET A 48 3.51 -10.36 -1.35
N PRO A 49 3.85 -11.64 -1.11
CA PRO A 49 5.20 -12.15 -1.35
C PRO A 49 5.70 -11.92 -2.78
N ALA A 50 4.82 -11.99 -3.79
CA ALA A 50 5.19 -11.76 -5.18
C ALA A 50 5.54 -10.29 -5.42
N PHE A 51 4.78 -9.34 -4.86
CA PHE A 51 5.09 -7.91 -4.92
C PHE A 51 6.41 -7.57 -4.24
N ILE A 52 6.64 -8.13 -3.04
CA ILE A 52 7.90 -7.94 -2.29
C ILE A 52 9.08 -8.51 -3.09
N ALA A 53 8.94 -9.73 -3.63
CA ALA A 53 9.98 -10.38 -4.41
C ALA A 53 10.28 -9.61 -5.70
N TRP A 54 9.25 -9.14 -6.41
CA TRP A 54 9.41 -8.30 -7.59
C TRP A 54 10.16 -7.00 -7.25
N TRP A 55 9.73 -6.29 -6.20
CA TRP A 55 10.37 -5.05 -5.79
C TRP A 55 11.86 -5.26 -5.46
N ARG A 56 12.17 -6.29 -4.67
CA ARG A 56 13.55 -6.64 -4.31
C ARG A 56 14.41 -6.98 -5.52
N ARG A 57 13.85 -7.69 -6.51
CA ARG A 57 14.56 -8.04 -7.75
C ARG A 57 14.84 -6.81 -8.61
N THR A 58 13.88 -5.90 -8.72
CA THR A 58 13.99 -4.72 -9.59
C THR A 58 14.85 -3.62 -8.97
N HIS A 59 14.75 -3.41 -7.66
CA HIS A 59 15.39 -2.27 -6.98
C HIS A 59 16.57 -2.69 -6.09
N GLY A 60 16.72 -3.97 -5.77
CA GLY A 60 17.84 -4.49 -4.94
C GLY A 60 17.66 -4.29 -3.43
N TRP A 61 16.56 -3.68 -2.98
CA TRP A 61 16.31 -3.40 -1.56
C TRP A 61 14.83 -3.53 -1.21
N TRP A 62 14.51 -3.69 0.08
CA TRP A 62 13.16 -3.60 0.63
C TRP A 62 13.24 -2.94 2.00
N VAL A 63 12.49 -1.86 2.18
CA VAL A 63 12.48 -1.10 3.43
C VAL A 63 11.14 -1.32 4.12
N SER A 64 11.19 -1.62 5.42
CA SER A 64 9.97 -1.66 6.23
C SER A 64 9.30 -0.29 6.21
N GLY A 65 7.97 -0.26 6.00
CA GLY A 65 7.19 0.98 6.06
C GLY A 65 7.27 1.68 7.42
N TYR A 66 7.74 0.98 8.47
CA TYR A 66 7.92 1.48 9.83
C TYR A 66 9.34 2.00 10.12
N THR A 67 10.09 2.43 9.10
CA THR A 67 11.36 3.12 9.32
C THR A 67 11.17 4.46 10.03
N GLY A 68 12.07 4.78 10.96
CA GLY A 68 11.97 5.95 11.83
C GLY A 68 11.89 7.29 11.08
N GLY A 69 11.16 8.25 11.65
CA GLY A 69 11.00 9.60 11.11
C GLY A 69 9.64 9.86 10.44
N ALA A 70 9.58 10.74 9.45
CA ALA A 70 8.34 11.21 8.82
C ALA A 70 7.61 10.15 7.98
N THR A 71 8.33 9.14 7.47
CA THR A 71 7.71 7.98 6.79
C THR A 71 6.78 7.19 7.71
N ARG A 72 7.05 7.16 9.02
CA ARG A 72 6.17 6.52 10.02
C ARG A 72 4.76 7.10 10.02
N TRP A 73 4.64 8.42 9.82
CA TRP A 73 3.35 9.11 9.85
C TRP A 73 2.53 8.80 8.60
N VAL A 74 3.18 8.71 7.43
CA VAL A 74 2.51 8.29 6.19
C VAL A 74 1.98 6.87 6.33
N THR A 75 2.78 5.95 6.88
CA THR A 75 2.37 4.57 7.14
C THR A 75 1.24 4.49 8.16
N ALA A 76 1.32 5.23 9.27
CA ALA A 76 0.29 5.26 10.29
C ALA A 76 -1.05 5.77 9.73
N LEU A 77 -1.04 6.88 8.97
CA LEU A 77 -2.24 7.42 8.34
C LEU A 77 -2.83 6.45 7.32
N MET A 78 -1.99 5.78 6.53
CA MET A 78 -2.44 4.75 5.59
C MET A 78 -3.12 3.58 6.31
N VAL A 79 -2.55 3.11 7.43
CA VAL A 79 -3.15 2.03 8.23
C VAL A 79 -4.49 2.46 8.80
N VAL A 80 -4.59 3.68 9.35
CA VAL A 80 -5.86 4.22 9.85
C VAL A 80 -6.91 4.28 8.73
N ALA A 81 -6.54 4.75 7.53
CA ALA A 81 -7.45 4.80 6.39
C ALA A 81 -7.93 3.40 5.96
N LEU A 82 -7.03 2.41 5.93
CA LEU A 82 -7.37 1.03 5.59
C LEU A 82 -8.29 0.38 6.63
N VAL A 83 -8.03 0.59 7.92
CA VAL A 83 -8.88 0.09 8.99
C VAL A 83 -10.27 0.75 8.91
N ALA A 84 -10.33 2.07 8.77
CA ALA A 84 -11.59 2.80 8.68
C ALA A 84 -12.44 2.36 7.48
N THR A 85 -11.82 2.22 6.30
CA THR A 85 -12.52 1.75 5.08
C THR A 85 -12.90 0.28 5.16
N GLY A 86 -12.08 -0.57 5.79
CA GLY A 86 -12.41 -1.97 6.05
C GLY A 86 -13.62 -2.13 6.97
N PHE A 87 -13.65 -1.38 8.08
CA PHE A 87 -14.81 -1.34 8.97
C PHE A 87 -16.06 -0.81 8.28
N TRP A 88 -15.94 0.27 7.49
CA TRP A 88 -17.05 0.79 6.69
C TRP A 88 -17.59 -0.29 5.74
N SER A 89 -16.72 -0.96 4.98
CA SER A 89 -17.16 -2.00 4.06
C SER A 89 -17.80 -3.20 4.77
N TYR A 90 -17.28 -3.59 5.93
CA TYR A 90 -17.78 -4.74 6.70
C TYR A 90 -19.15 -4.46 7.36
N LEU A 91 -19.36 -3.22 7.82
CA LEU A 91 -20.63 -2.81 8.45
C LEU A 91 -21.70 -2.39 7.43
N SER A 92 -21.32 -2.27 6.15
CA SER A 92 -22.26 -1.90 5.10
C SER A 92 -23.21 -3.05 4.78
N ALA A 93 -24.51 -2.77 4.78
CA ALA A 93 -25.52 -3.73 4.33
C ALA A 93 -25.61 -3.82 2.79
N ASP A 94 -25.03 -2.86 2.08
CA ASP A 94 -25.13 -2.71 0.63
C ASP A 94 -23.77 -2.75 -0.06
N ILE A 95 -23.71 -3.43 -1.20
CA ILE A 95 -22.50 -3.67 -1.98
C ILE A 95 -21.91 -2.37 -2.55
N TRP A 96 -22.73 -1.38 -2.87
CA TRP A 96 -22.25 -0.09 -3.39
C TRP A 96 -21.45 0.69 -2.35
N SER A 97 -21.84 0.59 -1.07
CA SER A 97 -21.08 1.20 0.03
C SER A 97 -19.72 0.51 0.20
N SER A 98 -19.67 -0.81 0.07
CA SER A 98 -18.41 -1.57 0.08
C SER A 98 -17.52 -1.22 -1.12
N ILE A 99 -18.09 -1.05 -2.32
CA ILE A 99 -17.35 -0.60 -3.51
C ILE A 99 -16.77 0.81 -3.29
N ALA A 100 -17.54 1.73 -2.71
CA ALA A 100 -17.07 3.09 -2.39
C ALA A 100 -15.94 3.07 -1.35
N ALA A 101 -16.05 2.22 -0.32
CA ALA A 101 -14.98 2.02 0.66
C ALA A 101 -13.71 1.46 0.01
N GLY A 102 -13.85 0.49 -0.90
CA GLY A 102 -12.74 -0.06 -1.68
C GLY A 102 -12.07 0.96 -2.61
N LEU A 103 -12.85 1.80 -3.28
CA LEU A 103 -12.31 2.88 -4.10
C LEU A 103 -11.52 3.88 -3.26
N THR A 104 -12.06 4.23 -2.08
CA THR A 104 -11.38 5.12 -1.11
C THR A 104 -10.07 4.51 -0.63
N ALA A 105 -10.06 3.22 -0.29
CA ALA A 105 -8.86 2.49 0.10
C ALA A 105 -7.83 2.43 -1.03
N CYS A 106 -8.27 2.20 -2.27
CA CYS A 106 -7.41 2.17 -3.44
C CYS A 106 -6.66 3.49 -3.64
N LEU A 107 -7.40 4.61 -3.58
CA LEU A 107 -6.82 5.94 -3.69
C LEU A 107 -5.87 6.24 -2.52
N ALA A 108 -6.28 5.90 -1.30
CA ALA A 108 -5.46 6.11 -0.10
C ALA A 108 -4.12 5.35 -0.19
N VAL A 109 -4.14 4.05 -0.50
CA VAL A 109 -2.91 3.24 -0.61
C VAL A 109 -2.02 3.71 -1.76
N THR A 110 -2.62 4.02 -2.91
CA THR A 110 -1.87 4.53 -4.06
C THR A 110 -1.17 5.85 -3.71
N ALA A 111 -1.92 6.81 -3.18
CA ALA A 111 -1.39 8.12 -2.79
C ALA A 111 -0.35 8.00 -1.68
N SER A 112 -0.61 7.20 -0.64
CA SER A 112 0.35 6.93 0.44
C SER A 112 1.63 6.31 -0.09
N GLY A 113 1.57 5.39 -1.05
CA GLY A 113 2.76 4.81 -1.69
C GLY A 113 3.65 5.87 -2.35
N PHE A 114 3.06 6.75 -3.17
CA PHE A 114 3.78 7.85 -3.82
C PHE A 114 4.35 8.85 -2.81
N VAL A 115 3.56 9.26 -1.82
CA VAL A 115 3.98 10.20 -0.78
C VAL A 115 5.10 9.61 0.07
N TRP A 116 4.96 8.35 0.49
CA TRP A 116 5.95 7.64 1.29
C TRP A 116 7.30 7.60 0.55
N MET A 117 7.28 7.23 -0.74
CA MET A 117 8.50 7.14 -1.56
C MET A 117 9.14 8.53 -1.78
N ARG A 118 8.33 9.58 -1.93
CA ARG A 118 8.81 10.98 -2.01
C ARG A 118 9.50 11.40 -0.72
N VAL A 119 8.87 11.15 0.43
CA VAL A 119 9.42 11.48 1.76
C VAL A 119 10.70 10.68 2.02
N TRP A 120 10.71 9.40 1.68
CA TRP A 120 11.86 8.53 1.84
C TRP A 120 13.06 9.02 1.04
N ARG A 121 12.89 9.28 -0.26
CA ARG A 121 13.96 9.81 -1.11
C ARG A 121 14.46 11.18 -0.67
N HIS A 122 13.55 12.06 -0.23
CA HIS A 122 13.96 13.35 0.32
C HIS A 122 14.89 13.17 1.53
N ARG A 123 14.54 12.25 2.44
CA ARG A 123 15.37 11.95 3.61
C ARG A 123 16.74 11.42 3.26
N LEU A 124 16.82 10.48 2.32
CA LEU A 124 18.10 9.93 1.88
C LEU A 124 19.03 11.04 1.35
N ARG A 125 18.50 11.94 0.51
CA ARG A 125 19.28 13.07 -0.02
C ARG A 125 19.73 14.05 1.06
N THR A 126 18.87 14.33 2.05
CA THR A 126 19.25 15.22 3.16
C THR A 126 20.32 14.61 4.05
N GLN A 127 20.29 13.28 4.27
CA GLN A 127 21.31 12.59 5.05
C GLN A 127 22.66 12.50 4.35
N GLU A 128 22.70 12.45 3.02
CA GLU A 128 23.95 12.44 2.23
C GLU A 128 24.63 13.82 2.18
N ALA A 129 23.90 14.90 2.43
CA ALA A 129 24.42 16.27 2.40
C ALA A 129 24.95 16.77 3.77
N MET A 130 24.77 15.99 4.83
CA MET A 130 25.28 16.25 6.20
C MET A 130 26.54 15.44 6.45
#